data_AF-A0A4Y9YH43-F1
#
_entry.id   AF-A0A4Y9YH43-F1
#
_cell.length_a   1.000
_cell.length_b   1.000
_cell.length_c   1.000
_cell.angle_alpha   90.00
_cell.angle_beta   90.00
_cell.angle_gamma   90.00
#
_symmetry.space_group_name_H-M   'P 1'
#
loop_
_entity.id
_entity.type
_entity.pdbx_description
1 polymer ?
#
loop_
_entity_poly.entity_id
_entity_poly.type
_entity_poly.pdbx_seq_one_letter_code
_entity_poly.pdbx_strand_id
1 'polypeptide(L)'
;MLAGKLPELLTITIQDAEWTIGLMRVEDFGYLAAFHLVHTLDITNVTVSSIAQLARLISALPAMRHLYCVNVDCSQKHPVSPVSLPLNSANLEVLDVRWVAPAVEDLLVRISQASQLRTLEFGVDGDFTSSSAGSRTQALLDASAASVEVLVLWIDLGSSVDSHTVDSTVGKLYTFALRLSD
;
A
#
# COMPACT_ATOMS: atom_id res chain seq x y z
N MET A 1 -7.16 0.41 -25.38
CA MET A 1 -7.71 0.99 -24.14
C MET A 1 -8.91 0.16 -23.70
N LEU A 2 -8.89 -0.41 -22.50
CA LEU A 2 -9.91 -1.37 -22.00
C LEU A 2 -11.03 -0.69 -21.18
N ALA A 3 -10.95 0.62 -20.97
CA ALA A 3 -11.96 1.37 -20.23
C ALA A 3 -13.36 1.15 -20.82
N GLY A 4 -14.32 0.82 -19.95
CA GLY A 4 -15.70 0.52 -20.34
C GLY A 4 -15.89 -0.80 -21.11
N LYS A 5 -14.84 -1.63 -21.26
CA LYS A 5 -14.94 -2.96 -21.91
C LYS A 5 -14.97 -4.11 -20.92
N LEU A 6 -14.60 -3.87 -19.66
CA LEU A 6 -14.59 -4.85 -18.59
C LEU A 6 -15.48 -4.35 -17.43
N PRO A 7 -16.81 -4.37 -17.59
CA PRO A 7 -17.74 -3.83 -16.60
C PRO A 7 -17.70 -4.60 -15.27
N GLU A 8 -17.45 -5.91 -15.34
CA GLU A 8 -17.37 -6.81 -14.17
C GLU A 8 -15.95 -6.91 -13.58
N LEU A 9 -15.04 -5.99 -13.92
CA LEU A 9 -13.68 -6.02 -13.38
C LEU A 9 -13.70 -5.65 -11.89
N LEU A 10 -13.17 -6.52 -11.04
CA LEU A 10 -13.16 -6.36 -9.58
C LEU A 10 -11.78 -6.01 -9.01
N THR A 11 -10.72 -6.49 -9.68
CA THR A 11 -9.35 -6.42 -9.20
C THR A 11 -8.43 -5.87 -10.29
N ILE A 12 -7.56 -4.94 -9.92
CA ILE A 12 -6.42 -4.51 -10.72
C ILE A 12 -5.15 -4.90 -9.99
N THR A 13 -4.28 -5.61 -10.69
CA THR A 13 -2.97 -6.03 -10.17
C THR A 13 -1.87 -5.43 -11.05
N ILE A 14 -0.90 -4.80 -10.41
CA ILE A 14 0.28 -4.22 -11.05
C ILE A 14 1.50 -4.85 -10.38
N GLN A 15 2.27 -5.62 -11.15
CA GLN A 15 3.40 -6.40 -10.65
C GLN A 15 4.66 -6.11 -11.46
N ASP A 16 5.81 -6.12 -10.79
CA ASP A 16 7.15 -6.09 -11.39
C ASP A 16 7.31 -4.95 -12.42
N ALA A 17 6.97 -3.73 -12.02
CA ALA A 17 6.87 -2.58 -12.92
C ALA A 17 7.69 -1.38 -12.43
N GLU A 18 8.37 -0.71 -13.35
CA GLU A 18 9.01 0.58 -13.11
C GLU A 18 8.27 1.67 -13.88
N TRP A 19 7.74 2.66 -13.16
CA TRP A 19 7.07 3.79 -13.78
C TRP A 19 8.07 4.90 -14.03
N THR A 20 8.38 5.14 -15.30
CA THR A 20 9.24 6.26 -15.69
C THR A 20 8.43 7.54 -15.86
N ILE A 21 9.12 8.68 -15.79
CA ILE A 21 8.50 10.00 -16.02
C ILE A 21 7.94 10.01 -17.46
N GLY A 22 6.63 10.21 -17.58
CA GLY A 22 5.92 10.25 -18.86
C GLY A 22 5.30 8.92 -19.30
N LEU A 23 5.48 7.83 -18.55
CA LEU A 23 4.84 6.54 -18.84
C LEU A 23 3.32 6.59 -18.63
N MET A 24 2.87 7.26 -17.56
CA MET A 24 1.46 7.54 -17.29
C MET A 24 1.23 9.05 -17.26
N ARG A 25 0.38 9.54 -18.17
CA ARG A 25 -0.11 10.91 -18.17
C ARG A 25 -1.25 11.06 -17.18
N VAL A 26 -1.55 12.30 -16.79
CA VAL A 26 -2.64 12.58 -15.85
C VAL A 26 -3.98 12.12 -16.42
N GLU A 27 -4.16 12.31 -17.73
CA GLU A 27 -5.36 11.90 -18.45
C GLU A 27 -5.59 10.37 -18.39
N ASP A 28 -4.52 9.57 -18.31
CA ASP A 28 -4.61 8.11 -18.33
C ASP A 28 -5.30 7.56 -17.08
N PHE A 29 -5.11 8.23 -15.93
CA PHE A 29 -5.81 7.88 -14.68
C PHE A 29 -7.32 8.11 -14.79
N GLY A 30 -7.76 9.09 -15.58
CA GLY A 30 -9.19 9.36 -15.79
C GLY A 30 -9.93 8.15 -16.38
N TYR A 31 -9.26 7.33 -17.19
CA TYR A 31 -9.85 6.12 -17.76
C TYR A 31 -10.09 5.02 -16.72
N LEU A 32 -9.38 5.04 -15.59
CA LEU A 32 -9.57 4.05 -14.53
C LEU A 32 -10.88 4.25 -13.78
N ALA A 33 -11.42 5.47 -13.77
CA ALA A 33 -12.73 5.77 -13.20
C ALA A 33 -13.88 5.04 -13.91
N ALA A 34 -13.66 4.53 -15.13
CA ALA A 34 -14.65 3.70 -15.82
C ALA A 34 -14.83 2.32 -15.15
N PHE A 35 -13.88 1.87 -14.34
CA PHE A 35 -13.92 0.60 -13.63
C PHE A 35 -14.59 0.76 -12.26
N HIS A 36 -15.89 1.06 -12.29
CA HIS A 36 -16.70 1.37 -11.11
C HIS A 36 -16.87 0.22 -10.11
N LEU A 37 -16.62 -1.03 -10.50
CA LEU A 37 -16.68 -2.20 -9.62
C LEU A 37 -15.31 -2.63 -9.06
N VAL A 38 -14.22 -1.99 -9.49
CA VAL A 38 -12.89 -2.33 -8.97
C VAL A 38 -12.82 -1.90 -7.51
N HIS A 39 -12.75 -2.90 -6.63
CA HIS A 39 -12.64 -2.72 -5.20
C HIS A 39 -11.28 -3.14 -4.66
N THR A 40 -10.45 -3.81 -5.47
CA THR A 40 -9.12 -4.26 -5.04
C THR A 40 -8.04 -3.74 -5.98
N LEU A 41 -7.04 -3.08 -5.39
CA LEU A 41 -5.80 -2.69 -6.05
C LEU A 41 -4.62 -3.38 -5.37
N ASP A 42 -3.89 -4.19 -6.13
CA ASP A 42 -2.68 -4.88 -5.69
C ASP A 42 -1.48 -4.33 -6.46
N ILE A 43 -0.51 -3.79 -5.73
CA ILE A 43 0.73 -3.22 -6.25
C ILE A 43 1.88 -3.95 -5.56
N THR A 44 2.60 -4.77 -6.33
CA THR A 44 3.70 -5.60 -5.81
C THR A 44 4.96 -5.43 -6.64
N ASN A 45 6.11 -5.18 -6.01
CA ASN A 45 7.40 -4.95 -6.67
C ASN A 45 7.34 -3.83 -7.71
N VAL A 46 6.81 -2.67 -7.33
CA VAL A 46 6.64 -1.53 -8.23
C VAL A 46 7.45 -0.33 -7.77
N THR A 47 8.19 0.29 -8.69
CA THR A 47 8.86 1.56 -8.44
C THR A 47 8.07 2.69 -9.11
N VAL A 48 7.46 3.58 -8.32
CA VAL A 48 6.72 4.74 -8.84
C VAL A 48 7.66 5.93 -9.04
N SER A 49 7.45 6.72 -10.11
CA SER A 49 8.27 7.93 -10.33
C SER A 49 7.98 9.04 -9.30
N SER A 50 6.78 9.05 -8.73
CA SER A 50 6.35 10.03 -7.73
C SER A 50 5.17 9.55 -6.89
N ILE A 51 5.07 10.05 -5.66
CA ILE A 51 3.93 9.77 -4.76
C ILE A 51 2.62 10.32 -5.32
N ALA A 52 2.69 11.42 -6.08
CA ALA A 52 1.52 12.00 -6.72
C ALA A 52 0.89 11.06 -7.76
N GLN A 53 1.69 10.26 -8.48
CA GLN A 53 1.16 9.25 -9.41
C GLN A 53 0.43 8.14 -8.66
N LEU A 54 1.01 7.62 -7.58
CA LEU A 54 0.38 6.60 -6.75
C LEU A 54 -0.95 7.09 -6.15
N ALA A 55 -0.96 8.31 -5.58
CA ALA A 55 -2.18 8.88 -5.02
C ALA A 55 -3.28 9.08 -6.08
N ARG A 56 -2.91 9.48 -7.31
CA ARG A 56 -3.86 9.63 -8.43
C ARG A 56 -4.42 8.29 -8.89
N LEU A 57 -3.60 7.24 -8.95
CA LEU A 57 -4.06 5.88 -9.25
C LEU A 57 -5.14 5.46 -8.25
N ILE A 58 -4.85 5.59 -6.96
CA ILE A 58 -5.77 5.26 -5.86
C ILE A 58 -7.06 6.11 -5.97
N SER A 59 -6.92 7.41 -6.26
CA SER A 59 -8.05 8.33 -6.42
C SER A 59 -8.95 8.01 -7.60
N ALA A 60 -8.42 7.33 -8.63
CA ALA A 60 -9.16 7.04 -9.83
C ALA A 60 -10.10 5.82 -9.69
N LEU A 61 -10.01 5.08 -8.58
CA LEU A 61 -10.81 3.87 -8.32
C LEU A 61 -11.89 4.16 -7.25
N PRO A 62 -13.11 4.55 -7.66
CA PRO A 62 -14.12 5.10 -6.74
C PRO A 62 -14.66 4.10 -5.72
N ALA A 63 -14.63 2.80 -6.03
CA ALA A 63 -15.16 1.74 -5.19
C ALA A 63 -14.07 0.96 -4.44
N MET A 64 -12.84 1.48 -4.39
CA MET A 64 -11.70 0.80 -3.78
C MET A 64 -11.93 0.57 -2.28
N ARG A 65 -11.77 -0.69 -1.86
CA ARG A 65 -11.89 -1.15 -0.47
C ARG A 65 -10.62 -1.82 0.04
N HIS A 66 -9.88 -2.49 -0.84
CA HIS A 66 -8.66 -3.19 -0.47
C HIS A 66 -7.47 -2.63 -1.26
N LEU A 67 -6.44 -2.23 -0.54
CA LEU A 67 -5.19 -1.72 -1.10
C LEU A 67 -4.03 -2.56 -0.57
N TYR A 68 -3.33 -3.24 -1.48
CA TYR A 68 -2.13 -4.00 -1.16
C TYR A 68 -0.93 -3.31 -1.80
N CYS A 69 0.03 -2.92 -0.96
CA CYS A 69 1.28 -2.30 -1.36
C CYS A 69 2.44 -3.12 -0.78
N VAL A 70 3.09 -3.92 -1.63
CA VAL A 70 4.20 -4.81 -1.25
C VAL A 70 5.44 -4.47 -2.07
N ASN A 71 6.58 -4.24 -1.42
CA ASN A 71 7.83 -3.87 -2.11
C ASN A 71 7.65 -2.67 -3.08
N VAL A 72 6.94 -1.63 -2.62
CA VAL A 72 6.67 -0.44 -3.45
C VAL A 72 7.69 0.65 -3.15
N ASP A 73 8.51 1.00 -4.13
CA ASP A 73 9.53 2.03 -4.01
C ASP A 73 9.12 3.33 -4.72
N CYS A 74 9.79 4.44 -4.41
CA CYS A 74 9.54 5.75 -5.00
C CYS A 74 10.87 6.41 -5.41
N SER A 75 11.09 6.62 -6.70
CA SER A 75 12.32 7.25 -7.22
C SER A 75 12.42 8.75 -6.94
N GLN A 76 11.36 9.36 -6.40
CA GLN A 76 11.30 10.80 -6.16
C GLN A 76 12.23 11.21 -5.02
N LYS A 77 13.31 11.93 -5.37
CA LYS A 77 14.36 12.34 -4.42
C LYS A 77 13.98 13.49 -3.46
N HIS A 78 12.96 14.28 -3.81
CA HIS A 78 12.59 15.48 -3.04
C HIS A 78 11.10 15.43 -2.67
N PRO A 79 10.74 15.68 -1.40
CA PRO A 79 9.34 15.80 -1.01
C PRO A 79 8.72 17.00 -1.72
N VAL A 80 7.75 16.73 -2.58
CA VAL A 80 6.89 17.76 -3.18
C VAL A 80 5.70 17.96 -2.24
N SER A 81 5.09 19.16 -2.26
CA SER A 81 3.93 19.58 -1.46
C SER A 81 2.95 18.45 -1.12
N PRO A 82 2.28 18.51 0.05
CA PRO A 82 1.40 17.45 0.50
C PRO A 82 0.40 17.09 -0.59
N VAL A 83 0.57 15.89 -1.14
CA VAL A 83 -0.34 15.35 -2.14
C VAL A 83 -1.71 15.27 -1.50
N SER A 84 -2.72 15.84 -2.15
CA SER A 84 -4.11 15.75 -1.70
C SER A 84 -4.47 14.28 -1.45
N LEU A 85 -5.19 14.04 -0.36
CA LEU A 85 -5.66 12.69 -0.03
C LEU A 85 -6.46 12.11 -1.20
N PRO A 86 -6.30 10.81 -1.49
CA PRO A 86 -7.13 10.16 -2.48
C PRO A 86 -8.61 10.30 -2.11
N LEU A 87 -9.43 10.70 -3.08
CA LEU A 87 -10.85 11.01 -2.87
C LEU A 87 -11.65 9.83 -2.29
N ASN A 88 -11.15 8.60 -2.46
CA ASN A 88 -11.85 7.37 -2.10
C ASN A 88 -11.31 6.73 -0.82
N SER A 89 -10.39 7.39 -0.10
CA SER A 89 -9.77 6.82 1.11
C SER A 89 -10.80 6.42 2.16
N ALA A 90 -11.90 7.18 2.30
CA ALA A 90 -12.92 6.93 3.32
C ALA A 90 -13.53 5.51 3.33
N ASN A 91 -13.55 4.83 2.18
CA ASN A 91 -14.14 3.50 2.04
C ASN A 91 -13.13 2.35 2.13
N LEU A 92 -11.85 2.65 2.40
CA LEU A 92 -10.83 1.63 2.50
C LEU A 92 -11.03 0.82 3.79
N GLU A 93 -11.16 -0.51 3.62
CA GLU A 93 -11.40 -1.48 4.69
C GLU A 93 -10.15 -2.30 5.00
N VAL A 94 -9.33 -2.59 3.98
CA VAL A 94 -8.13 -3.42 4.10
C VAL A 94 -6.93 -2.65 3.53
N LEU A 95 -5.87 -2.57 4.32
CA LEU A 95 -4.61 -1.96 3.92
C LEU A 95 -3.44 -2.89 4.27
N ASP A 96 -2.65 -3.25 3.27
CA ASP A 96 -1.40 -4.00 3.43
C ASP A 96 -0.21 -3.13 3.00
N VAL A 97 0.71 -2.93 3.95
CA VAL A 97 1.89 -2.06 3.83
C VAL A 97 3.15 -2.85 4.15
N ARG A 98 3.69 -3.54 3.14
CA ARG A 98 4.88 -4.38 3.31
C ARG A 98 6.07 -3.85 2.53
N TRP A 99 7.17 -3.57 3.23
CA TRP A 99 8.46 -3.19 2.65
C TRP A 99 8.35 -2.05 1.62
N VAL A 100 7.60 -1.00 1.96
CA VAL A 100 7.40 0.16 1.09
C VAL A 100 8.40 1.27 1.41
N ALA A 101 8.70 2.13 0.43
CA ALA A 101 9.52 3.30 0.65
C ALA A 101 8.86 4.30 1.63
N PRO A 102 9.63 5.06 2.41
CA PRO A 102 9.10 5.99 3.42
C PRO A 102 8.03 6.96 2.88
N ALA A 103 8.22 7.47 1.67
CA ALA A 103 7.28 8.42 1.07
C ALA A 103 5.93 7.76 0.68
N VAL A 104 5.95 6.45 0.39
CA VAL A 104 4.73 5.65 0.17
C VAL A 104 4.04 5.43 1.50
N GLU A 105 4.79 5.05 2.53
CA GLU A 105 4.27 4.89 3.89
C GLU A 105 3.58 6.18 4.40
N ASP A 106 4.19 7.35 4.23
CA ASP A 106 3.59 8.64 4.60
C ASP A 106 2.27 8.94 3.87
N LEU A 107 2.11 8.47 2.63
CA LEU A 107 0.83 8.56 1.92
C LEU A 107 -0.20 7.61 2.54
N LEU A 108 0.21 6.37 2.83
CA LEU A 108 -0.67 5.34 3.39
C LEU A 108 -1.12 5.67 4.83
N VAL A 109 -0.25 6.28 5.65
CA VAL A 109 -0.61 6.83 6.97
C VAL A 109 -1.73 7.86 6.83
N ARG A 110 -1.58 8.80 5.89
CA ARG A 110 -2.61 9.83 5.66
C ARG A 110 -3.92 9.23 5.15
N ILE A 111 -3.85 8.23 4.26
CA ILE A 111 -5.04 7.47 3.84
C ILE A 111 -5.69 6.82 5.05
N SER A 112 -4.93 6.12 5.88
CA SER A 112 -5.43 5.46 7.09
C SER A 112 -6.16 6.42 8.02
N GLN A 113 -5.63 7.63 8.26
CA GLN A 113 -6.29 8.64 9.10
C GLN A 113 -7.67 9.07 8.59
N ALA A 114 -7.88 8.96 7.28
CA ALA A 114 -9.13 9.33 6.62
C ALA A 114 -10.03 8.12 6.30
N SER A 115 -9.62 6.89 6.67
CA SER A 115 -10.29 5.63 6.32
C SER A 115 -10.89 4.96 7.55
N GLN A 116 -11.82 4.03 7.35
CA GLN A 116 -12.32 3.12 8.39
C GLN A 116 -11.70 1.73 8.21
N LEU A 117 -10.37 1.65 8.33
CA LEU A 117 -9.64 0.39 8.14
C LEU A 117 -10.07 -0.63 9.19
N ARG A 118 -10.47 -1.82 8.75
CA ARG A 118 -10.77 -2.97 9.61
C ARG A 118 -9.59 -3.93 9.70
N THR A 119 -8.84 -4.06 8.61
CA THR A 119 -7.67 -4.93 8.54
C THR A 119 -6.46 -4.10 8.15
N LEU A 120 -5.44 -4.17 9.00
CA LEU A 120 -4.13 -3.59 8.72
C LEU A 120 -3.10 -4.71 8.70
N GLU A 121 -2.35 -4.79 7.61
CA GLU A 121 -1.19 -5.66 7.48
C GLU A 121 0.06 -4.83 7.27
N PHE A 122 1.16 -5.18 7.92
CA PHE A 122 2.46 -4.60 7.55
C PHE A 122 3.64 -5.54 7.81
N GLY A 123 4.71 -5.25 7.09
CA GLY A 123 5.98 -5.97 7.18
C GLY A 123 6.83 -5.42 8.32
N VAL A 124 7.43 -6.31 9.10
CA VAL A 124 8.44 -5.98 10.11
C VAL A 124 9.75 -6.59 9.64
N ASP A 125 10.73 -5.73 9.34
CA ASP A 125 12.09 -6.17 9.09
C ASP A 125 12.68 -6.77 10.37
N GLY A 126 13.31 -7.95 10.25
CA GLY A 126 13.93 -8.65 11.39
C GLY A 126 15.03 -7.86 12.09
N ASP A 127 15.58 -6.83 11.43
CA ASP A 127 16.50 -5.87 12.03
C ASP A 127 15.72 -4.77 12.77
N PHE A 128 15.35 -5.06 14.02
CA PHE A 128 14.73 -4.13 14.98
C PHE A 128 15.57 -2.87 15.32
N THR A 129 16.66 -2.61 14.60
CA THR A 129 17.66 -1.56 14.89
C THR A 129 17.39 -0.24 14.17
N SER A 130 16.47 -0.21 13.20
CA SER A 130 16.08 1.01 12.48
C SER A 130 15.08 1.83 13.28
N SER A 131 15.56 2.79 14.07
CA SER A 131 14.73 3.73 14.84
C SER A 131 13.73 4.52 13.98
N SER A 132 14.02 4.69 12.68
CA SER A 132 13.14 5.39 11.75
C SER A 132 11.98 4.54 11.25
N ALA A 133 12.18 3.23 11.01
CA ALA A 133 11.10 2.32 10.60
C ALA A 133 10.09 2.15 11.73
N GLY A 134 10.58 1.97 12.98
CA GLY A 134 9.72 1.90 14.15
C GLY A 134 8.80 3.12 14.33
N SER A 135 9.28 4.33 14.00
CA SER A 135 8.47 5.55 14.11
C SER A 135 7.34 5.65 13.09
N ARG A 136 7.51 5.12 11.87
CA ARG A 136 6.50 5.23 10.81
C ARG A 136 5.44 4.13 10.89
N THR A 137 5.86 2.91 11.22
CA THR A 137 4.94 1.82 11.53
C THR A 137 4.06 2.19 12.73
N GLN A 138 4.62 2.84 13.76
CA GLN A 138 3.83 3.38 14.87
C GLN A 138 2.84 4.44 14.39
N ALA A 139 3.24 5.36 13.50
CA ALA A 139 2.33 6.37 12.96
C ALA A 139 1.16 5.74 12.18
N LEU A 140 1.39 4.63 11.48
CA LEU A 140 0.34 3.88 10.78
C LEU A 140 -0.61 3.16 11.76
N LEU A 141 -0.06 2.56 12.82
CA LEU A 141 -0.85 2.00 13.92
C LEU A 141 -1.71 3.07 14.59
N ASP A 142 -1.10 4.20 14.96
CA ASP A 142 -1.82 5.31 15.61
C ASP A 142 -2.91 5.89 14.70
N ALA A 143 -2.63 6.00 13.40
CA ALA A 143 -3.57 6.46 12.39
C ALA A 143 -4.77 5.53 12.16
N SER A 144 -4.66 4.25 12.55
CA SER A 144 -5.66 3.21 12.30
C SER A 144 -6.28 2.64 13.58
N ALA A 145 -5.73 3.00 14.76
CA ALA A 145 -6.07 2.43 16.05
C ALA A 145 -7.56 2.51 16.42
N ALA A 146 -8.27 3.52 15.90
CA ALA A 146 -9.68 3.72 16.19
C ALA A 146 -10.62 2.78 15.41
N SER A 147 -10.16 2.14 14.33
CA SER A 147 -11.01 1.35 13.44
C SER A 147 -10.54 -0.09 13.21
N VAL A 148 -9.25 -0.39 13.41
CA VAL A 148 -8.68 -1.70 13.07
C VAL A 148 -9.17 -2.79 14.03
N GLU A 149 -9.75 -3.83 13.46
CA GLU A 149 -10.25 -5.03 14.14
C GLU A 149 -9.21 -6.16 14.05
N VAL A 150 -8.48 -6.24 12.93
CA VAL A 150 -7.52 -7.29 12.62
C VAL A 150 -6.16 -6.68 12.27
N LEU A 151 -5.15 -7.06 13.04
CA LEU A 151 -3.75 -6.70 12.78
C LEU A 151 -2.98 -7.94 12.32
N VAL A 152 -2.32 -7.84 11.18
CA VAL A 152 -1.47 -8.89 10.62
C VAL A 152 -0.03 -8.40 10.53
N LEU A 153 0.89 -9.16 11.15
CA LEU A 153 2.32 -8.88 11.09
C LEU A 153 3.01 -9.93 10.23
N TRP A 154 3.75 -9.44 9.25
CA TRP A 154 4.62 -10.24 8.40
C TRP A 154 6.06 -10.03 8.83
N ILE A 155 6.68 -11.05 9.41
CA ILE A 155 8.07 -10.95 9.87
C ILE A 155 8.97 -11.62 8.83
N ASP A 156 9.85 -10.84 8.23
CA ASP A 156 10.97 -11.40 7.47
C ASP A 156 12.07 -11.82 8.44
N LEU A 157 12.23 -13.13 8.60
CA LEU A 157 13.34 -13.68 9.37
C LEU A 157 14.55 -13.66 8.44
N GLY A 158 15.24 -12.53 8.40
CA GLY A 158 16.44 -12.34 7.60
C GLY A 158 17.33 -13.58 7.65
N SER A 159 17.72 -14.07 6.47
CA SER A 159 18.54 -15.27 6.30
C SER A 159 19.94 -15.04 6.86
N SER A 160 20.12 -15.17 8.17
CA SER A 160 21.43 -15.37 8.79
C SER A 160 21.84 -16.84 8.65
N VAL A 161 22.02 -17.30 7.41
CA VAL A 161 22.83 -18.48 7.12
C VAL A 161 23.58 -18.21 5.83
N ASP A 162 24.89 -17.96 5.95
CA ASP A 162 25.83 -18.14 4.84
C ASP A 162 25.62 -19.54 4.25
N SER A 163 24.95 -19.65 3.10
CA SER A 163 25.32 -20.62 2.08
C SER A 163 24.58 -20.34 0.78
N HIS A 164 25.32 -20.45 -0.31
CA HIS A 164 24.81 -20.50 -1.67
C HIS A 164 23.68 -21.52 -1.82
N THR A 165 22.43 -21.09 -1.68
CA THR A 165 21.28 -21.80 -2.25
C THR A 165 20.13 -20.82 -2.36
N VAL A 166 19.60 -20.70 -3.58
CA VAL A 166 18.36 -19.99 -3.89
C VAL A 166 17.25 -20.66 -3.10
N ASP A 167 16.67 -19.96 -2.12
CA ASP A 167 15.33 -20.30 -1.68
C ASP A 167 14.57 -19.07 -1.19
N SER A 168 13.33 -18.99 -1.67
CA SER A 168 12.37 -17.92 -1.43
C SER A 168 11.88 -17.99 0.01
N THR A 169 12.46 -17.20 0.91
CA THR A 169 11.99 -17.09 2.29
C THR A 169 10.64 -16.38 2.33
N VAL A 170 9.56 -17.15 2.54
CA VAL A 170 8.23 -16.62 2.84
C VAL A 170 8.17 -16.33 4.34
N GLY A 171 7.94 -15.06 4.70
CA GLY A 171 7.83 -14.60 6.08
C GLY A 171 6.75 -15.32 6.90
N LYS A 172 6.89 -15.33 8.23
CA LYS A 172 5.88 -15.91 9.13
C LYS A 172 4.71 -14.95 9.32
N LEU A 173 3.50 -15.48 9.24
CA LEU A 173 2.24 -14.76 9.43
C LEU A 173 1.82 -14.79 10.90
N TYR A 174 1.63 -13.63 11.51
CA TYR A 174 1.01 -13.51 12.83
C TYR A 174 -0.25 -12.66 12.73
N THR A 175 -1.39 -13.19 13.19
CA THR A 175 -2.68 -12.49 13.16
C THR A 175 -3.14 -12.25 14.58
N PHE A 176 -3.46 -11.00 14.89
CA PHE A 176 -3.97 -10.55 16.18
C PHE A 176 -5.37 -9.96 15.97
N ALA A 177 -6.35 -10.47 16.70
CA ALA A 177 -7.65 -9.82 16.80
C ALA A 177 -7.57 -8.78 17.91
N LEU A 178 -7.75 -7.50 17.56
CA LEU A 178 -7.79 -6.42 18.55
C LEU A 178 -9.19 -6.42 19.17
N ARG A 179 -9.31 -6.96 20.39
CA ARG A 179 -10.52 -6.76 21.20
C ARG A 179 -10.53 -5.33 21.70
N LEU A 180 -11.39 -4.49 21.14
CA LEU A 180 -11.79 -3.21 21.73
C LEU A 180 -12.27 -3.50 23.16
N SER A 181 -11.62 -2.90 24.15
CA SER A 181 -12.09 -2.94 25.53
C SER A 181 -13.25 -1.95 25.66
N ASP A 182 -14.40 -2.44 26.12
CA ASP A 182 -15.62 -1.67 26.41
C ASP A 182 -15.39 -0.56 27.46
#